data_AF-A0A6B3MKD3-F1
#
_entry.id   AF-A0A6B3MKD3-F1
#
_cell.length_a   1.000
_cell.length_b   1.000
_cell.length_c   1.000
_cell.angle_alpha   90.00
_cell.angle_beta   90.00
_cell.angle_gamma   90.00
#
_symmetry.space_group_name_H-M   'P 1'
#
loop_
_entity.id
_entity.type
_entity.pdbx_description
1 polymer ?
#
loop_
_entity_poly.entity_id
_entity_poly.type
_entity_poly.pdbx_seq_one_letter_code
_entity_poly.pdbx_strand_id
1 'polypeptide(L)' 'MTWQELQNQALQLPISVRWRLVQSLLASIEQETLLSRSYSSSSTPMTGLDPWTQSLLGVVELSPEDSKESYIDYLEAKYK' A
#
# COMPACT_ATOMS: atom_id res chain seq x y z
N MET A 1 11.50 16.35 25.07
CA MET A 1 11.37 14.91 25.37
C MET A 1 12.10 14.14 24.31
N THR A 2 12.97 13.20 24.69
CA THR A 2 13.67 12.33 23.73
C THR A 2 12.86 11.04 23.52
N TRP A 3 13.10 10.33 22.41
CA TRP A 3 12.44 9.04 22.15
C TRP A 3 12.71 8.00 23.24
N GLN A 4 13.94 7.97 23.76
CA GLN A 4 14.32 7.12 24.89
C GLN A 4 13.55 7.48 26.16
N GLU A 5 13.34 8.76 26.45
CA GLU A 5 12.51 9.22 27.58
C GLU A 5 11.08 8.64 27.48
N LEU A 6 10.52 8.70 26.28
CA LEU A 6 9.14 8.30 26.00
C LEU A 6 8.98 6.77 26.08
N GLN A 7 9.96 6.02 25.58
CA GLN A 7 10.04 4.57 25.74
C GLN A 7 10.13 4.17 27.22
N ASN A 8 11.00 4.83 27.99
CA ASN A 8 11.15 4.55 29.42
C ASN A 8 9.84 4.84 30.18
N GLN A 9 9.13 5.92 29.85
CA GLN A 9 7.83 6.22 30.43
C GLN A 9 6.76 5.18 30.06
N ALA A 10 6.72 4.75 28.79
CA ALA A 10 5.76 3.74 28.35
C ALA A 10 5.98 2.38 29.05
N LEU A 11 7.23 2.03 29.36
CA LEU A 11 7.56 0.80 30.08
C LEU A 11 7.07 0.79 31.54
N GLN A 12 6.96 1.96 32.18
CA GLN A 12 6.45 2.09 33.55
C GLN A 12 4.92 1.93 33.65
N LEU A 13 4.21 1.93 32.53
CA LEU A 13 2.75 1.80 32.53
C LEU A 13 2.31 0.35 32.83
N PRO A 14 1.14 0.16 33.48
CA PRO A 14 0.55 -1.15 33.63
C PRO A 14 0.37 -1.84 32.28
N ILE A 15 0.53 -3.17 32.25
CA ILE A 15 0.44 -3.96 31.03
C ILE A 15 -0.87 -3.72 30.25
N SER A 16 -1.99 -3.54 30.96
CA SER A 16 -3.30 -3.25 30.38
C SER A 16 -3.34 -1.90 29.64
N VAL A 17 -2.64 -0.89 30.17
CA VAL A 17 -2.54 0.43 29.56
C VAL A 17 -1.64 0.38 28.34
N ARG A 18 -0.49 -0.32 28.43
CA ARG A 18 0.40 -0.52 27.28
C ARG A 18 -0.32 -1.21 26.12
N TRP A 19 -1.12 -2.22 26.40
CA TRP A 19 -1.93 -2.89 25.37
C TRP A 19 -2.96 -1.97 24.71
N ARG A 20 -3.63 -1.10 25.48
CA ARG A 20 -4.56 -0.11 24.91
C ARG A 20 -3.85 0.87 23.97
N LEU A 21 -2.64 1.32 24.34
CA LEU A 21 -1.85 2.20 23.47
C LEU A 21 -1.49 1.51 22.15
N VAL A 22 -1.10 0.23 22.20
CA VAL A 22 -0.84 -0.55 20.97
C VAL A 22 -2.11 -0.67 20.13
N GLN A 23 -3.25 -0.96 20.73
CA GLN A 23 -4.53 -1.06 20.01
C GLN A 23 -4.94 0.27 19.36
N SER A 24 -4.81 1.39 20.07
CA SER A 24 -5.09 2.72 19.52
C SER A 24 -4.14 3.09 18.39
N LEU A 25 -2.85 2.76 18.52
CA LEU A 25 -1.86 2.99 17.46
C LEU A 25 -2.19 2.18 16.21
N LEU A 26 -2.48 0.88 16.36
CA LEU A 26 -2.86 0.02 15.25
C LEU A 26 -4.12 0.52 14.55
N ALA A 27 -5.13 0.95 15.29
CA ALA A 27 -6.36 1.52 14.73
C ALA A 27 -6.10 2.82 13.94
N SER A 28 -5.20 3.70 14.43
CA SER A 28 -4.79 4.90 13.69
C SER A 28 -4.11 4.56 12.37
N ILE A 29 -3.14 3.63 12.41
CA ILE A 29 -2.41 3.18 11.23
C ILE A 29 -3.38 2.56 10.21
N GLU A 30 -4.32 1.73 10.66
CA GLU A 30 -5.34 1.14 9.80
C GLU A 30 -6.20 2.23 9.13
N GLN A 31 -6.70 3.19 9.90
CA GLN A 31 -7.50 4.29 9.38
C GLN A 31 -6.73 5.14 8.36
N GLU A 32 -5.48 5.51 8.67
CA GLU A 32 -4.61 6.27 7.76
C GLU A 32 -4.34 5.49 6.47
N THR A 33 -4.10 4.18 6.57
CA THR A 33 -3.86 3.31 5.41
C THR A 33 -5.09 3.19 4.52
N LEU A 34 -6.29 3.03 5.12
CA LEU A 34 -7.55 2.98 4.38
C LEU A 34 -7.85 4.31 3.67
N LEU A 35 -7.58 5.43 4.33
CA LEU A 35 -7.71 6.76 3.72
C LEU A 35 -6.73 6.90 2.55
N SER A 36 -5.45 6.56 2.71
CA SER A 36 -4.48 6.59 1.61
C SER A 36 -4.88 5.71 0.42
N ARG A 37 -5.49 4.53 0.68
CA ARG A 37 -6.03 3.68 -0.39
C ARG A 37 -7.21 4.34 -1.12
N SER A 38 -8.09 5.05 -0.41
CA SER A 38 -9.20 5.79 -1.03
C SER A 38 -8.76 6.99 -1.89
N TYR A 39 -7.62 7.61 -1.57
CA TYR A 39 -7.03 8.67 -2.41
C TYR A 39 -6.29 8.12 -3.64
N SER A 40 -5.79 6.88 -3.57
CA SER A 40 -5.14 6.18 -4.69
C SER A 40 -6.14 5.69 -5.74
N SER A 41 -7.44 5.63 -5.47
CA SER A 41 -8.46 5.37 -6.48
C SER A 41 -8.84 6.59 -7.31
N SER A 42 -8.14 7.73 -7.14
CA SER A 42 -8.22 8.82 -8.10
C SER A 42 -7.65 8.36 -9.44
N SER A 43 -8.56 8.08 -10.35
CA SER A 43 -8.36 7.74 -11.75
C SER A 43 -7.52 8.82 -12.45
N THR A 44 -6.20 8.73 -12.36
CA THR A 44 -5.39 9.22 -13.47
C THR A 44 -5.63 8.24 -14.61
N PRO A 45 -6.09 8.69 -15.78
CA PRO A 45 -6.21 7.80 -16.91
C PRO A 45 -4.78 7.36 -17.27
N MET A 46 -4.41 6.15 -16.83
CA MET A 46 -3.13 5.50 -17.12
C MET A 46 -3.08 5.03 -18.59
N THR A 47 -3.65 5.81 -19.50
CA THR A 47 -3.73 5.52 -20.94
C THR A 47 -2.36 5.48 -21.62
N GLY A 48 -1.30 5.92 -20.95
CA GLY A 48 0.08 5.85 -21.44
C GLY A 48 0.88 4.63 -20.96
N LEU A 49 0.30 3.74 -20.16
CA LEU A 49 0.97 2.51 -19.68
C LEU A 49 0.55 1.30 -20.51
N ASP A 50 1.44 0.32 -20.64
CA ASP A 50 1.11 -0.95 -21.29
C ASP A 50 -0.04 -1.68 -20.60
N PRO A 51 -0.90 -2.41 -21.35
CA PRO A 51 -2.09 -3.08 -20.81
C PRO A 51 -1.78 -4.02 -19.64
N TRP A 52 -0.67 -4.76 -19.70
CA TRP A 52 -0.17 -5.55 -18.57
C TRP A 52 0.04 -4.64 -17.34
N THR A 53 0.79 -3.55 -17.45
CA THR A 53 1.07 -2.66 -16.31
C THR A 53 -0.20 -2.08 -15.71
N GLN A 54 -1.20 -1.78 -16.54
CA GLN A 54 -2.54 -1.38 -16.08
C GLN A 54 -3.22 -2.51 -15.28
N SER A 55 -3.05 -3.76 -15.71
CA SER A 55 -3.57 -4.94 -15.00
C SER A 55 -2.87 -5.22 -13.66
N LEU A 56 -1.54 -5.05 -13.56
CA LEU A 56 -0.81 -5.09 -12.28
C LEU A 56 -1.46 -4.19 -11.22
N LEU A 57 -1.79 -2.98 -11.66
CA LEU A 57 -2.25 -1.89 -10.81
C LEU A 57 -3.75 -1.99 -10.52
N GLY A 58 -4.41 -3.04 -11.03
CA GLY A 58 -5.85 -3.27 -10.85
C GLY A 58 -6.73 -2.28 -11.62
N VAL A 59 -6.19 -1.66 -12.68
CA VAL A 59 -6.93 -0.71 -13.53
C VAL A 59 -7.75 -1.44 -14.60
N VAL A 60 -7.24 -2.56 -15.12
CA VAL A 60 -7.90 -3.39 -16.15
C VAL A 60 -7.79 -4.86 -15.76
N GLU A 61 -8.89 -5.60 -15.91
CA GLU A 61 -8.89 -7.05 -15.77
C GLU A 61 -8.57 -7.68 -17.13
N LEU A 62 -7.44 -8.39 -17.21
CA LEU A 62 -7.03 -9.13 -18.40
C LEU A 62 -7.24 -10.62 -18.19
N SER A 63 -7.61 -11.32 -19.26
CA SER A 63 -7.55 -12.79 -19.28
C SER A 63 -6.10 -13.24 -19.04
N PRO A 64 -5.85 -14.43 -18.46
CA PRO A 64 -4.49 -14.94 -18.25
C PRO A 64 -3.64 -14.99 -19.53
N GLU A 65 -4.27 -15.31 -20.66
CA GLU A 65 -3.61 -15.34 -21.97
C GLU A 65 -3.24 -13.93 -22.45
N ASP A 66 -4.19 -12.99 -22.40
CA ASP A 66 -3.96 -11.58 -22.78
C ASP A 66 -2.91 -10.89 -21.87
N SER A 67 -2.88 -11.27 -20.59
CA SER A 67 -1.90 -10.78 -19.62
C SER A 67 -0.48 -11.22 -19.98
N LYS A 68 -0.32 -12.48 -20.42
CA LYS A 68 0.96 -13.04 -20.82
C LYS A 68 1.47 -12.41 -22.10
N GLU A 69 0.61 -12.26 -23.11
CA GLU A 69 0.97 -11.60 -24.38
C GLU A 69 1.37 -10.14 -24.14
N SER A 70 0.57 -9.39 -23.39
CA SER A 70 0.89 -8.00 -23.06
C SER A 70 2.16 -7.85 -22.21
N TYR A 71 2.49 -8.82 -21.35
CA TYR A 71 3.75 -8.84 -20.61
C TYR A 71 4.96 -9.03 -21.52
N ILE A 72 4.85 -9.90 -22.53
CA ILE A 72 5.91 -10.14 -23.51
C ILE A 72 6.16 -8.87 -24.32
N ASP A 73 5.11 -8.23 -24.82
CA ASP A 73 5.21 -6.96 -25.58
C ASP A 73 5.90 -5.86 -24.78
N TYR A 74 5.56 -5.73 -23.49
CA TYR A 74 6.23 -4.79 -22.58
C TYR A 74 7.73 -5.07 -22.45
N LEU A 75 8.11 -6.33 -22.27
CA LEU A 75 9.51 -6.71 -22.15
C LEU A 75 10.28 -6.43 -23.43
N GLU A 76 9.70 -6.73 -24.60
CA GLU A 76 10.32 -6.42 -25.88
C GLU A 76 10.50 -4.91 -26.08
N ALA A 77 9.49 -4.10 -25.75
CA ALA A 77 9.58 -2.65 -25.88
C ALA A 77 10.62 -2.03 -24.92
N LYS A 78 10.76 -2.59 -23.72
CA LYS A 78 11.66 -2.07 -22.69
C LYS A 78 13.13 -2.41 -22.91
N TYR A 79 13.41 -3.56 -23.52
CA TYR A 79 14.77 -4.10 -23.65
C TYR A 79 15.27 -4.20 -25.10
N LYS A 80 14.55 -3.63 -26.07
CA LYS A 80 15.07 -3.32 -27.41
C LYS A 80 16.01 -2.12 -27.39
#